data_AF-A0A957CBA1-F1
#
_entry.id   AF-A0A957CBA1-F1
#
_cell.length_a   1.000
_cell.length_b   1.000
_cell.length_c   1.000
_cell.angle_alpha   90.00
_cell.angle_beta   90.00
_cell.angle_gamma   90.00
#
_symmetry.space_group_name_H-M   'P 1'
#
loop_
_entity.id
_entity.type
_entity.pdbx_description
1 polymer ?
#
loop_
_entity_poly.entity_id
_entity_poly.type
_entity_poly.pdbx_seq_one_letter_code
_entity_poly.pdbx_strand_id
1 'polypeptide(L)'
;MKRSPYFFMRLQAEKRLQTYSFASLGLLAASVLFALYALRPPVDNTPLVAVLTNAKPVSDEVAALAIQEVAAVEFTSETAVTSQIVSTSNDSFLTDAQSLVEAKLELPETYDRFEPKVDLNENTELGEISFSTKISDEYVAVDPTNIFAVGSYTVYATFSYDGMADGMAWAWVWRYDGEVVDGGNEYWEYGADGPGYIFYNPDEGFRAGEYTLEVWVNGELLTRSNLRMTGSTLSSGN
;
A
#
# COMPACT_ATOMS: atom_id res chain seq x y z
N MET A 1 36.36 -4.80 -3.64
CA MET A 1 35.28 -5.05 -2.65
C MET A 1 34.31 -3.87 -2.72
N LYS A 2 33.27 -4.01 -3.54
CA LYS A 2 32.24 -3.00 -3.77
C LYS A 2 31.18 -3.17 -2.67
N ARG A 3 30.87 -2.07 -1.98
CA ARG A 3 29.92 -2.01 -0.87
C ARG A 3 28.48 -1.99 -1.40
N SER A 4 27.55 -2.49 -0.59
CA SER A 4 26.25 -3.02 -0.97
C SER A 4 25.24 -1.99 -1.55
N PRO A 5 24.29 -2.46 -2.38
CA PRO A 5 23.18 -1.69 -2.99
C PRO A 5 22.27 -0.88 -2.05
N TYR A 6 22.43 -0.97 -0.72
CA TYR A 6 21.56 -0.32 0.29
C TYR A 6 21.63 1.22 0.26
N PHE A 7 22.59 1.79 -0.48
CA PHE A 7 22.73 3.24 -0.63
C PHE A 7 21.60 3.89 -1.45
N PHE A 8 21.03 3.18 -2.46
CA PHE A 8 20.11 3.81 -3.41
C PHE A 8 18.65 3.84 -2.93
N MET A 9 18.21 2.85 -2.15
CA MET A 9 16.88 2.84 -1.54
C MET A 9 16.71 3.96 -0.49
N ARG A 10 17.78 4.32 0.24
CA ARG A 10 17.72 5.42 1.24
C ARG A 10 17.57 6.80 0.58
N LEU A 11 18.16 7.01 -0.59
CA LEU A 11 18.05 8.28 -1.33
C LEU A 11 16.66 8.51 -1.95
N GLN A 12 15.95 7.45 -2.34
CA GLN A 12 14.57 7.57 -2.82
C GLN A 12 13.59 7.92 -1.70
N ALA A 13 13.83 7.43 -0.48
CA ALA A 13 13.03 7.78 0.70
C ALA A 13 13.24 9.25 1.15
N GLU A 14 14.47 9.77 1.05
CA GLU A 14 14.77 11.16 1.44
C GLU A 14 14.15 12.21 0.51
N LYS A 15 14.08 11.95 -0.81
CA LYS A 15 13.45 12.88 -1.75
C LYS A 15 11.95 13.05 -1.52
N ARG A 16 11.24 11.98 -1.11
CA ARG A 16 9.80 12.08 -0.78
C ARG A 16 9.56 12.82 0.55
N LEU A 17 10.46 12.69 1.51
CA LEU A 17 10.39 13.40 2.80
C LEU A 17 10.69 14.91 2.67
N GLN A 18 11.58 15.31 1.77
CA GLN A 18 11.84 16.74 1.50
C GLN A 18 10.64 17.45 0.87
N THR A 19 9.87 16.79 0.01
CA THR A 19 8.68 17.40 -0.59
C THR A 19 7.63 17.78 0.46
N TYR A 20 7.47 16.98 1.52
CA TYR A 20 6.53 17.30 2.61
C TYR A 20 7.00 18.44 3.51
N SER A 21 8.31 18.60 3.74
CA SER A 21 8.83 19.73 4.53
C SER A 21 8.74 21.06 3.78
N PHE A 22 8.97 21.06 2.46
CA PHE A 22 8.77 22.26 1.63
C PHE A 22 7.28 22.62 1.51
N ALA A 23 6.39 21.63 1.37
CA ALA A 23 4.96 21.87 1.31
C ALA A 23 4.40 22.44 2.64
N SER A 24 4.81 21.87 3.79
CA SER A 24 4.35 22.37 5.08
C SER A 24 4.91 23.76 5.40
N LEU A 25 6.17 24.03 5.06
CA LEU A 25 6.79 25.34 5.23
C LEU A 25 6.13 26.40 4.35
N GLY A 26 5.78 26.05 3.10
CA GLY A 26 5.02 26.92 2.20
C GLY A 26 3.63 27.26 2.75
N LEU A 27 2.93 26.27 3.30
CA LEU A 27 1.61 26.46 3.90
C LEU A 27 1.66 27.33 5.16
N LEU A 28 2.68 27.14 6.01
CA LEU A 28 2.91 28.01 7.17
C LEU A 28 3.25 29.44 6.76
N ALA A 29 4.12 29.63 5.77
CA ALA A 29 4.47 30.97 5.27
C ALA A 29 3.25 31.69 4.70
N ALA A 30 2.39 31.00 3.92
CA ALA A 30 1.16 31.56 3.39
C ALA A 30 0.17 31.96 4.50
N SER A 31 0.03 31.14 5.55
CA SER A 31 -0.82 31.45 6.72
C SER A 31 -0.35 32.71 7.46
N VAL A 32 0.96 32.85 7.68
CA VAL A 32 1.53 34.05 8.30
C VAL A 32 1.33 35.29 7.42
N LEU A 33 1.51 35.16 6.11
CA LEU A 33 1.30 36.26 5.16
C LEU A 33 -0.17 36.72 5.14
N PHE A 34 -1.10 35.77 5.21
CA PHE A 34 -2.53 36.05 5.32
C PHE A 34 -2.89 36.76 6.64
N ALA A 35 -2.33 36.31 7.76
CA ALA A 35 -2.53 36.98 9.06
C ALA A 35 -2.00 38.44 9.05
N LEU A 36 -0.83 38.68 8.44
CA LEU A 36 -0.28 40.02 8.27
C LEU A 36 -1.13 40.89 7.32
N TYR A 37 -1.76 40.29 6.31
CA TYR A 37 -2.66 41.00 5.42
C TYR A 37 -3.95 41.42 6.14
N ALA A 38 -4.55 40.53 6.93
CA ALA A 38 -5.76 40.80 7.70
C ALA A 38 -5.58 41.90 8.75
N LEU A 39 -4.35 42.09 9.25
CA LEU A 39 -4.02 43.14 10.22
C LEU A 39 -3.72 44.50 9.60
N ARG A 40 -3.74 44.65 8.27
CA ARG A 40 -3.55 45.98 7.66
C ARG A 40 -4.80 46.83 7.86
N PRO A 41 -4.66 48.08 8.36
CA PRO A 41 -5.80 48.97 8.51
C PRO A 41 -6.39 49.29 7.13
N PRO A 42 -7.73 49.41 7.01
CA PRO A 42 -8.36 49.79 5.76
C PRO A 42 -7.86 51.18 5.32
N VAL A 43 -7.57 51.34 4.03
CA VAL A 43 -7.22 52.64 3.46
C VAL A 43 -8.48 53.48 3.42
N ASP A 44 -8.57 54.45 4.33
CA ASP A 44 -9.69 55.37 4.45
C ASP A 44 -9.66 56.35 3.27
N ASN A 45 -10.61 56.21 2.34
CA ASN A 45 -10.74 57.02 1.13
C ASN A 45 -11.93 57.99 1.20
N THR A 46 -12.40 58.32 2.40
CA THR A 46 -13.53 59.23 2.57
C THR A 46 -13.08 60.70 2.50
N PRO A 47 -13.59 61.51 1.55
CA PRO A 47 -13.39 62.95 1.57
C PRO A 47 -14.20 63.56 2.73
N LEU A 48 -13.51 64.11 3.73
CA LEU A 48 -14.12 64.70 4.92
C LEU A 48 -14.91 65.98 4.56
N VAL A 49 -16.24 65.91 4.61
CA VAL A 49 -17.12 67.10 4.68
C VAL A 49 -17.58 67.24 6.13
N ALA A 50 -17.10 68.28 6.80
CA ALA A 50 -17.42 68.54 8.20
C ALA A 50 -18.84 69.10 8.35
N VAL A 51 -19.67 68.44 9.16
CA VAL A 51 -20.90 69.03 9.69
C VAL A 51 -20.85 68.94 11.23
N LEU A 52 -20.66 70.11 11.84
CA LEU A 52 -20.67 70.32 13.28
C LEU A 52 -22.09 70.59 13.75
N THR A 53 -22.72 69.69 14.51
CA THR A 53 -23.79 70.09 15.44
C THR A 53 -23.80 69.21 16.69
N ASN A 54 -23.59 69.91 17.81
CA ASN A 54 -23.71 69.46 19.21
C ASN A 54 -25.11 68.93 19.57
N ALA A 55 -25.20 67.97 20.51
CA ALA A 55 -25.81 68.17 21.83
C ALA A 55 -26.16 66.84 22.56
N LYS A 56 -25.55 66.64 23.74
CA LYS A 56 -26.05 66.22 25.08
C LYS A 56 -27.03 65.02 25.26
N PRO A 57 -27.11 64.43 26.49
CA PRO A 57 -27.02 62.99 26.73
C PRO A 57 -28.28 62.45 27.47
N VAL A 58 -28.17 61.23 28.01
CA VAL A 58 -28.81 60.70 29.25
C VAL A 58 -29.67 59.45 29.03
N SER A 59 -29.27 58.38 29.76
CA SER A 59 -30.05 57.32 30.43
C SER A 59 -31.14 56.58 29.66
N ASP A 60 -31.57 55.38 30.02
CA ASP A 60 -31.24 54.30 30.97
C ASP A 60 -32.20 53.16 30.56
N GLU A 61 -31.96 51.94 31.06
CA GLU A 61 -32.97 50.87 31.21
C GLU A 61 -33.51 50.23 29.91
N VAL A 62 -33.96 48.98 29.79
CA VAL A 62 -34.23 47.84 30.70
C VAL A 62 -34.61 46.62 29.83
N ALA A 63 -34.58 45.44 30.47
CA ALA A 63 -35.41 44.25 30.19
C ALA A 63 -35.06 43.43 28.93
N ALA A 64 -34.37 42.29 29.06
CA ALA A 64 -34.91 40.99 29.49
C ALA A 64 -36.04 40.45 28.60
N LEU A 65 -35.85 39.28 27.99
CA LEU A 65 -36.68 38.08 28.22
C LEU A 65 -36.23 36.85 27.41
N ALA A 66 -36.28 35.70 28.09
CA ALA A 66 -36.65 34.33 27.66
C ALA A 66 -35.89 33.68 26.47
N ILE A 67 -35.07 32.62 26.66
CA ILE A 67 -35.40 31.20 26.98
C ILE A 67 -36.45 30.59 26.05
N GLN A 68 -36.04 29.64 25.18
CA GLN A 68 -36.79 28.39 25.00
C GLN A 68 -35.91 27.24 24.46
N GLU A 69 -35.95 26.16 25.22
CA GLU A 69 -35.40 24.81 25.10
C GLU A 69 -36.29 23.90 24.21
N VAL A 70 -35.69 22.92 23.50
CA VAL A 70 -36.07 21.48 23.35
C VAL A 70 -35.25 20.88 22.18
N ALA A 71 -34.38 19.88 22.36
CA ALA A 71 -34.54 18.47 22.72
C ALA A 71 -34.57 17.53 21.48
N ALA A 72 -33.78 16.44 21.63
CA ALA A 72 -33.39 15.42 20.68
C ALA A 72 -34.54 14.60 20.06
N VAL A 73 -34.26 13.99 18.90
CA VAL A 73 -34.97 12.81 18.40
C VAL A 73 -33.97 11.84 17.79
N GLU A 74 -33.83 10.68 18.41
CA GLU A 74 -33.21 9.45 17.90
C GLU A 74 -34.08 8.83 16.80
N PHE A 75 -33.48 8.09 15.85
CA PHE A 75 -34.22 7.19 14.98
C PHE A 75 -33.50 5.85 14.79
N THR A 76 -34.32 4.82 14.73
CA THR A 76 -34.13 3.40 15.05
C THR A 76 -33.74 2.52 13.86
N SER A 77 -33.15 1.36 14.17
CA SER A 77 -32.81 0.23 13.28
C SER A 77 -34.02 -0.59 12.80
N GLU A 78 -33.96 -1.15 11.58
CA GLU A 78 -34.77 -2.31 11.12
C GLU A 78 -34.14 -2.89 9.82
N THR A 79 -33.54 -4.09 9.80
CA THR A 79 -34.05 -5.47 9.54
C THR A 79 -33.91 -5.98 8.08
N ALA A 80 -33.13 -7.06 7.97
CA ALA A 80 -33.07 -8.21 7.06
C ALA A 80 -33.78 -8.21 5.68
N VAL A 81 -33.01 -8.64 4.65
CA VAL A 81 -33.52 -9.42 3.50
C VAL A 81 -32.52 -10.53 3.11
N THR A 82 -32.99 -11.78 3.23
CA THR A 82 -32.39 -13.02 2.69
C THR A 82 -32.85 -13.22 1.25
N SER A 83 -31.99 -13.68 0.34
CA SER A 83 -32.38 -14.33 -0.94
C SER A 83 -31.19 -15.17 -1.45
N GLN A 84 -31.20 -16.48 -1.22
CA GLN A 84 -31.53 -17.54 -2.20
C GLN A 84 -30.33 -18.04 -3.02
N ILE A 85 -29.79 -19.17 -2.55
CA ILE A 85 -28.84 -20.03 -3.25
C ILE A 85 -29.64 -20.86 -4.25
N VAL A 86 -29.40 -20.68 -5.55
CA VAL A 86 -29.85 -21.59 -6.60
C VAL A 86 -28.65 -22.42 -7.03
N SER A 87 -28.63 -23.69 -6.59
CA SER A 87 -27.78 -24.72 -7.16
C SER A 87 -28.52 -25.37 -8.31
N THR A 88 -28.04 -25.22 -9.54
CA THR A 88 -28.51 -26.01 -10.68
C THR A 88 -27.33 -26.51 -11.51
N SER A 89 -27.18 -27.83 -11.43
CA SER A 89 -26.83 -28.78 -12.49
C SER A 89 -25.47 -28.67 -13.20
N ASN A 90 -24.62 -29.66 -12.87
CA ASN A 90 -23.53 -30.18 -13.68
C ASN A 90 -23.97 -30.50 -15.12
N ASP A 91 -23.29 -29.92 -16.09
CA ASP A 91 -22.82 -30.68 -17.25
C ASP A 91 -21.61 -29.96 -17.88
N SER A 92 -20.57 -30.71 -18.24
CA SER A 92 -19.32 -30.25 -18.90
C SER A 92 -18.25 -29.54 -18.04
N PHE A 93 -17.45 -30.29 -17.27
CA PHE A 93 -16.22 -29.76 -16.63
C PHE A 93 -14.98 -30.67 -16.75
N LEU A 94 -14.93 -31.58 -17.73
CA LEU A 94 -13.72 -32.41 -17.92
C LEU A 94 -12.68 -31.78 -18.87
N THR A 95 -12.88 -30.53 -19.30
CA THR A 95 -11.86 -29.71 -19.99
C THR A 95 -11.38 -28.53 -19.10
N ASP A 96 -12.03 -28.32 -17.95
CA ASP A 96 -11.83 -27.14 -17.12
C ASP A 96 -10.66 -27.29 -16.15
N ALA A 97 -10.36 -28.50 -15.66
CA ALA A 97 -9.27 -28.68 -14.71
C ALA A 97 -7.88 -28.35 -15.29
N GLN A 98 -7.68 -28.52 -16.60
CA GLN A 98 -6.43 -28.09 -17.25
C GLN A 98 -6.44 -26.59 -17.57
N SER A 99 -7.58 -26.04 -18.00
CA SER A 99 -7.73 -24.59 -18.24
C SER A 99 -7.65 -23.75 -16.96
N LEU A 100 -8.15 -24.26 -15.83
CA LEU A 100 -8.05 -23.63 -14.51
C LEU A 100 -6.64 -23.72 -13.94
N VAL A 101 -5.87 -24.76 -14.29
CA VAL A 101 -4.46 -24.89 -13.87
C VAL A 101 -3.57 -23.99 -14.71
N GLU A 102 -3.81 -23.89 -16.02
CA GLU A 102 -3.15 -22.94 -16.92
C GLU A 102 -3.46 -21.48 -16.51
N ALA A 103 -4.74 -21.13 -16.31
CA ALA A 103 -5.14 -19.80 -15.84
C ALA A 103 -4.65 -19.47 -14.42
N LYS A 104 -4.45 -20.47 -13.55
CA LYS A 104 -3.81 -20.28 -12.23
C LYS A 104 -2.31 -20.00 -12.34
N LEU A 105 -1.70 -20.43 -13.43
CA LEU A 105 -0.31 -20.21 -13.76
C LEU A 105 -0.10 -18.95 -14.60
N GLU A 106 -1.11 -18.22 -15.03
CA GLU A 106 -0.91 -17.00 -15.82
C GLU A 106 -0.59 -15.79 -14.93
N LEU A 107 0.29 -14.93 -15.44
CA LEU A 107 0.57 -13.62 -14.84
C LEU A 107 -0.71 -12.78 -14.90
N PRO A 108 -1.28 -12.33 -13.77
CA PRO A 108 -2.47 -11.48 -13.78
C PRO A 108 -2.21 -10.17 -14.52
N GLU A 109 -3.16 -9.70 -15.35
CA GLU A 109 -3.03 -8.46 -16.11
C GLU A 109 -2.69 -7.24 -15.24
N THR A 110 -3.16 -7.22 -13.99
CA THR A 110 -2.82 -6.19 -13.00
C THR A 110 -1.31 -6.06 -12.77
N TYR A 111 -0.56 -7.14 -12.94
CA TYR A 111 0.89 -7.22 -12.78
C TYR A 111 1.63 -7.34 -14.12
N ASP A 112 0.93 -7.27 -15.25
CA ASP A 112 1.52 -7.22 -16.60
C ASP A 112 1.34 -5.82 -17.24
N ARG A 113 1.81 -4.79 -16.55
CA ARG A 113 1.63 -3.37 -16.94
C ARG A 113 2.86 -2.78 -17.62
N PHE A 114 3.98 -3.49 -17.61
CA PHE A 114 5.25 -3.02 -18.12
C PHE A 114 5.63 -3.83 -19.35
N GLU A 115 5.54 -3.22 -20.52
CA GLU A 115 6.14 -3.79 -21.72
C GLU A 115 7.67 -3.76 -21.57
N PRO A 116 8.36 -4.91 -21.80
CA PRO A 116 9.80 -5.00 -21.63
C PRO A 116 10.52 -4.13 -22.67
N LYS A 117 11.56 -3.40 -22.22
CA LYS A 117 12.40 -2.58 -23.10
C LYS A 117 13.57 -3.38 -23.67
N VAL A 118 13.90 -4.49 -23.02
CA VAL A 118 14.98 -5.40 -23.35
C VAL A 118 14.41 -6.81 -23.31
N ASP A 119 14.73 -7.60 -24.34
CA ASP A 119 14.31 -9.00 -24.43
C ASP A 119 14.94 -9.84 -23.31
N LEU A 120 14.33 -11.00 -23.03
CA LEU A 120 14.86 -11.92 -22.03
C LEU A 120 16.17 -12.53 -22.56
N ASN A 121 17.22 -12.56 -21.74
CA ASN A 121 18.47 -13.17 -22.16
C ASN A 121 18.38 -14.70 -21.98
N GLU A 122 19.04 -15.47 -22.85
CA GLU A 122 19.04 -16.94 -22.76
C GLU A 122 19.71 -17.47 -21.48
N ASN A 123 20.55 -16.66 -20.84
CA ASN A 123 21.21 -16.97 -19.57
C ASN A 123 20.54 -16.31 -18.37
N THR A 124 19.36 -15.72 -18.52
CA THR A 124 18.63 -15.14 -17.39
C THR A 124 18.13 -16.28 -16.49
N GLU A 125 18.62 -16.31 -15.25
CA GLU A 125 18.27 -17.33 -14.26
C GLU A 125 17.96 -16.69 -12.92
N LEU A 126 16.91 -17.19 -12.26
CA LEU A 126 16.61 -16.88 -10.85
C LEU A 126 16.86 -18.12 -10.00
N GLY A 127 17.57 -17.92 -8.89
CA GLY A 127 17.84 -18.96 -7.91
C GLY A 127 16.59 -19.38 -7.14
N GLU A 128 16.74 -20.42 -6.32
CA GLU A 128 15.68 -20.87 -5.43
C GLU A 128 15.29 -19.76 -4.44
N ILE A 129 13.98 -19.59 -4.27
CA ILE A 129 13.45 -18.64 -3.30
C ILE A 129 13.59 -19.24 -1.89
N SER A 130 14.29 -18.53 -1.02
CA SER A 130 14.36 -18.81 0.41
C SER A 130 13.48 -17.82 1.18
N PHE A 131 12.56 -18.33 1.99
CA PHE A 131 11.70 -17.50 2.84
C PHE A 131 12.27 -17.34 4.25
N SER A 132 12.12 -16.16 4.82
CA SER A 132 12.49 -15.88 6.22
C SER A 132 11.72 -14.70 6.79
N THR A 133 11.76 -14.53 8.11
CA THR A 133 11.25 -13.31 8.77
C THR A 133 12.31 -12.21 8.90
N LYS A 134 13.56 -12.52 8.53
CA LYS A 134 14.73 -11.64 8.66
C LYS A 134 15.71 -11.88 7.52
N ILE A 135 16.38 -10.83 7.09
CA ILE A 135 17.46 -10.87 6.09
C ILE A 135 18.74 -10.28 6.68
N SER A 136 19.91 -10.71 6.19
CA SER A 136 21.21 -10.17 6.58
C SER A 136 21.53 -8.86 5.84
N ASP A 137 22.65 -8.23 6.19
CA ASP A 137 23.15 -7.02 5.50
C ASP A 137 23.55 -7.29 4.03
N GLU A 138 23.71 -8.56 3.67
CA GLU A 138 23.98 -9.07 2.32
C GLU A 138 22.70 -9.50 1.58
N TYR A 139 21.52 -9.23 2.13
CA TYR A 139 20.21 -9.60 1.56
C TYR A 139 19.95 -11.10 1.44
N VAL A 140 20.54 -11.88 2.34
CA VAL A 140 20.33 -13.34 2.41
C VAL A 140 19.37 -13.66 3.55
N ALA A 141 18.48 -14.63 3.34
CA ALA A 141 17.57 -15.12 4.38
C ALA A 141 18.34 -15.60 5.64
N VAL A 142 17.91 -15.14 6.81
CA VAL A 142 18.37 -15.63 8.10
C VAL A 142 17.38 -16.67 8.61
N ASP A 143 17.88 -17.85 8.97
CA ASP A 143 17.09 -19.01 9.41
C ASP A 143 15.93 -19.34 8.44
N PRO A 144 16.25 -19.67 7.17
CA PRO A 144 15.22 -19.89 6.15
C PRO A 144 14.32 -21.07 6.51
N THR A 145 13.02 -20.91 6.28
CA THR A 145 12.00 -21.94 6.52
C THR A 145 10.84 -21.74 5.56
N ASN A 146 10.18 -22.83 5.19
CA ASN A 146 8.93 -22.79 4.40
C ASN A 146 7.70 -23.02 5.29
N ILE A 147 7.88 -23.11 6.62
CA ILE A 147 6.81 -23.29 7.58
C ILE A 147 6.90 -22.14 8.59
N PHE A 148 5.81 -21.40 8.69
CA PHE A 148 5.67 -20.29 9.62
C PHE A 148 4.41 -20.46 10.47
N ALA A 149 4.36 -19.82 11.63
CA ALA A 149 3.14 -19.71 12.42
C ALA A 149 2.31 -18.54 11.92
N VAL A 150 0.98 -18.65 11.97
CA VAL A 150 0.09 -17.50 11.71
C VAL A 150 0.41 -16.31 12.61
N GLY A 151 0.32 -15.10 12.07
CA GLY A 151 0.59 -13.86 12.81
C GLY A 151 0.79 -12.66 11.88
N SER A 152 1.06 -11.50 12.48
CA SER A 152 1.29 -10.24 11.77
C SER A 152 2.79 -9.91 11.80
N TYR A 153 3.47 -10.18 10.70
CA TYR A 153 4.90 -9.91 10.50
C TYR A 153 5.19 -9.85 9.01
N THR A 154 6.41 -9.46 8.63
CA THR A 154 6.86 -9.46 7.24
C THR A 154 7.53 -10.78 6.92
N VAL A 155 7.12 -11.42 5.82
CA VAL A 155 7.86 -12.52 5.20
C VAL A 155 8.70 -11.95 4.07
N TYR A 156 10.00 -12.21 4.12
CA TYR A 156 10.93 -11.91 3.05
C TYR A 156 11.14 -13.15 2.20
N ALA A 157 11.24 -12.96 0.89
CA ALA A 157 11.62 -13.97 -0.07
C ALA A 157 12.91 -13.51 -0.74
N THR A 158 14.02 -14.19 -0.45
CA THR A 158 15.34 -13.86 -1.02
C THR A 158 15.70 -14.86 -2.10
N PHE A 159 16.35 -14.39 -3.16
CA PHE A 159 16.80 -15.20 -4.28
C PHE A 159 18.08 -14.60 -4.87
N SER A 160 18.84 -15.38 -5.62
CA SER A 160 19.91 -14.86 -6.48
C SER A 160 19.38 -14.65 -7.89
N TYR A 161 19.98 -13.75 -8.66
CA TYR A 161 19.71 -13.59 -10.08
C TYR A 161 21.02 -13.54 -10.87
N ASP A 162 20.99 -14.03 -12.10
CA ASP A 162 22.06 -13.91 -13.10
C ASP A 162 21.43 -13.60 -14.47
N GLY A 163 22.19 -12.96 -15.35
CA GLY A 163 21.75 -12.67 -16.72
C GLY A 163 20.57 -11.69 -16.84
N MET A 164 20.21 -10.96 -15.78
CA MET A 164 19.19 -9.90 -15.86
C MET A 164 19.75 -8.68 -16.61
N ALA A 165 18.88 -7.81 -17.11
CA ALA A 165 19.30 -6.54 -17.71
C ALA A 165 18.35 -5.40 -17.34
N ASP A 166 18.93 -4.21 -17.18
CA ASP A 166 18.14 -3.03 -16.88
C ASP A 166 17.14 -2.75 -18.02
N GLY A 167 15.87 -2.57 -17.68
CA GLY A 167 14.78 -2.37 -18.64
C GLY A 167 14.00 -3.64 -19.00
N MET A 168 14.41 -4.83 -18.53
CA MET A 168 13.51 -5.99 -18.48
C MET A 168 12.30 -5.66 -17.59
N ALA A 169 11.14 -6.20 -17.92
CA ALA A 169 9.96 -6.10 -17.06
C ALA A 169 9.95 -7.30 -16.11
N TRP A 170 9.78 -7.08 -14.81
CA TRP A 170 9.61 -8.18 -13.86
C TRP A 170 8.38 -7.96 -13.01
N ALA A 171 7.80 -9.07 -12.57
CA ALA A 171 6.63 -9.08 -11.72
C ALA A 171 6.74 -10.20 -10.68
N TRP A 172 6.10 -10.00 -9.53
CA TRP A 172 5.96 -11.02 -8.51
C TRP A 172 4.51 -11.12 -8.09
N VAL A 173 4.06 -12.34 -7.82
CA VAL A 173 2.67 -12.62 -7.48
C VAL A 173 2.62 -13.52 -6.26
N TRP A 174 1.96 -13.03 -5.21
CA TRP A 174 1.63 -13.80 -4.03
C TRP A 174 0.22 -14.37 -4.18
N ARG A 175 0.11 -15.68 -4.00
CA ARG A 175 -1.17 -16.39 -4.00
C ARG A 175 -1.40 -17.06 -2.65
N TYR A 176 -2.63 -17.04 -2.16
CA TYR A 176 -3.10 -17.78 -1.00
C TYR A 176 -4.13 -18.81 -1.47
N ASP A 177 -3.85 -20.10 -1.24
CA ASP A 177 -4.66 -21.23 -1.71
C ASP A 177 -4.99 -21.16 -3.23
N GLY A 178 -4.15 -20.46 -3.99
CA GLY A 178 -4.28 -20.23 -5.43
C GLY A 178 -4.93 -18.91 -5.86
N GLU A 179 -5.52 -18.16 -4.94
CA GLU A 179 -6.06 -16.83 -5.21
C GLU A 179 -4.97 -15.77 -5.05
N VAL A 180 -4.90 -14.83 -5.98
CA VAL A 180 -3.95 -13.71 -5.92
C VAL A 180 -4.31 -12.82 -4.72
N VAL A 181 -3.37 -12.61 -3.81
CA VAL A 181 -3.54 -11.76 -2.62
C VAL A 181 -2.70 -10.49 -2.67
N ASP A 182 -1.55 -10.55 -3.32
CA ASP A 182 -0.62 -9.43 -3.44
C ASP A 182 0.30 -9.66 -4.65
N GLY A 183 1.06 -8.65 -5.03
CA GLY A 183 1.99 -8.70 -6.13
C GLY A 183 2.41 -7.31 -6.56
N GLY A 184 3.30 -7.28 -7.53
CA GLY A 184 3.79 -6.03 -8.08
C GLY A 184 4.54 -6.28 -9.37
N ASN A 185 4.86 -5.18 -10.04
CA ASN A 185 5.63 -5.18 -11.25
C ASN A 185 6.41 -3.88 -11.40
N GLU A 186 7.57 -3.97 -12.03
CA GLU A 186 8.40 -2.81 -12.33
C GLU A 186 9.41 -3.13 -13.44
N TYR A 187 10.16 -2.11 -13.86
CA TYR A 187 11.37 -2.33 -14.64
C TYR A 187 12.51 -2.78 -13.74
N TRP A 188 13.26 -3.76 -14.21
CA TRP A 188 14.52 -4.13 -13.59
C TRP A 188 15.53 -2.99 -13.74
N GLU A 189 16.16 -2.58 -12.65
CA GLU A 189 17.19 -1.51 -12.63
C GLU A 189 18.35 -1.86 -11.66
N TYR A 190 18.55 -3.16 -11.40
CA TYR A 190 19.47 -3.65 -10.35
C TYR A 190 20.76 -4.27 -10.89
N GLY A 191 20.98 -4.27 -12.22
CA GLY A 191 22.15 -4.87 -12.85
C GLY A 191 21.97 -6.34 -13.24
N ALA A 192 23.07 -7.00 -13.62
CA ALA A 192 23.01 -8.31 -14.27
C ALA A 192 22.99 -9.50 -13.30
N ASP A 193 23.70 -9.38 -12.19
CA ASP A 193 23.87 -10.46 -11.20
C ASP A 193 23.87 -9.91 -9.76
N GLY A 194 23.33 -10.69 -8.83
CA GLY A 194 23.35 -10.33 -7.41
C GLY A 194 22.25 -10.98 -6.56
N PRO A 195 22.16 -10.60 -5.28
CA PRO A 195 21.05 -10.99 -4.42
C PRO A 195 19.85 -10.06 -4.67
N GLY A 196 18.66 -10.66 -4.76
CA GLY A 196 17.37 -9.99 -4.81
C GLY A 196 16.49 -10.40 -3.63
N TYR A 197 15.59 -9.52 -3.25
CA TYR A 197 14.55 -9.86 -2.29
C TYR A 197 13.25 -9.14 -2.59
N ILE A 198 12.16 -9.78 -2.21
CA ILE A 198 10.84 -9.17 -2.11
C ILE A 198 10.26 -9.48 -0.73
N PHE A 199 9.17 -8.82 -0.38
CA PHE A 199 8.52 -9.06 0.90
C PHE A 199 7.00 -9.00 0.76
N TYR A 200 6.33 -9.62 1.72
CA TYR A 200 4.89 -9.54 1.89
C TYR A 200 4.55 -9.33 3.36
N ASN A 201 3.67 -8.37 3.59
CA ASN A 201 3.20 -7.98 4.92
C ASN A 201 1.71 -7.61 4.84
N PRO A 202 0.80 -8.59 4.93
CA PRO A 202 -0.64 -8.32 4.92
C PRO A 202 -1.05 -7.56 6.18
N ASP A 203 -1.88 -6.52 6.00
CA ASP A 203 -2.36 -5.67 7.11
C ASP A 203 -3.11 -6.48 8.20
N GLU A 204 -3.90 -7.48 7.78
CA GLU A 204 -4.63 -8.38 8.68
C GLU A 204 -3.77 -9.53 9.24
N GLY A 205 -2.51 -9.62 8.82
CA GLY A 205 -1.62 -10.75 9.10
C GLY A 205 -1.89 -11.98 8.24
N PHE A 206 -1.09 -13.01 8.45
CA PHE A 206 -1.16 -14.24 7.68
C PHE A 206 -2.25 -15.19 8.20
N ARG A 207 -3.14 -15.61 7.30
CA ARG A 207 -4.09 -16.71 7.52
C ARG A 207 -3.40 -18.06 7.40
N ALA A 208 -3.90 -19.08 8.09
CA ALA A 208 -3.42 -20.45 7.94
C ALA A 208 -3.75 -20.98 6.54
N GLY A 209 -2.81 -21.69 5.91
CA GLY A 209 -2.98 -22.21 4.54
C GLY A 209 -1.67 -22.24 3.77
N GLU A 210 -1.78 -22.44 2.46
CA GLU A 210 -0.65 -22.47 1.54
C GLU A 210 -0.51 -21.11 0.85
N TYR A 211 0.70 -20.57 0.85
CA TYR A 211 1.03 -19.39 0.07
C TYR A 211 2.05 -19.78 -0.99
N THR A 212 1.84 -19.29 -2.20
CA THR A 212 2.74 -19.48 -3.33
C THR A 212 3.27 -18.11 -3.76
N LEU A 213 4.58 -18.03 -3.97
CA LEU A 213 5.21 -16.91 -4.62
C LEU A 213 5.65 -17.33 -6.02
N GLU A 214 5.27 -16.53 -7.01
CA GLU A 214 5.71 -16.64 -8.39
C GLU A 214 6.50 -15.39 -8.78
N VAL A 215 7.61 -15.57 -9.48
CA VAL A 215 8.41 -14.47 -10.02
C VAL A 215 8.54 -14.63 -11.52
N TRP A 216 8.16 -13.57 -12.21
CA TRP A 216 8.00 -13.47 -13.64
C TRP A 216 8.98 -12.44 -14.20
N VAL A 217 9.60 -12.73 -15.35
CA VAL A 217 10.45 -11.79 -16.07
C VAL A 217 10.07 -11.83 -17.55
N ASN A 218 9.78 -10.67 -18.12
CA ASN A 218 9.30 -10.49 -19.49
C ASN A 218 8.10 -11.40 -19.84
N GLY A 219 7.21 -11.62 -18.88
CA GLY A 219 6.04 -12.50 -19.03
C GLY A 219 6.34 -14.01 -18.88
N GLU A 220 7.58 -14.40 -18.61
CA GLU A 220 7.97 -15.79 -18.39
C GLU A 220 8.16 -16.10 -16.90
N LEU A 221 7.61 -17.23 -16.43
CA LEU A 221 7.77 -17.68 -15.04
C LEU A 221 9.17 -18.26 -14.85
N LEU A 222 10.04 -17.55 -14.14
CA LEU A 222 11.40 -18.02 -13.89
C LEU A 222 11.52 -18.84 -12.61
N THR A 223 10.80 -18.47 -11.55
CA THR A 223 10.86 -19.21 -10.29
C THR A 223 9.55 -19.16 -9.53
N ARG A 224 9.28 -20.22 -8.78
CA ARG A 224 8.11 -20.38 -7.92
C ARG A 224 8.50 -21.14 -6.66
N SER A 225 7.98 -20.71 -5.52
CA SER A 225 8.15 -21.43 -4.25
C SER A 225 6.92 -21.32 -3.37
N ASN A 226 6.74 -22.28 -2.48
CA ASN A 226 5.60 -22.38 -1.58
C ASN A 226 6.04 -22.27 -0.12
N LEU A 227 5.22 -21.62 0.68
CA LEU A 227 5.31 -21.62 2.14
C LEU A 227 3.97 -22.00 2.75
N ARG A 228 4.02 -22.54 3.97
CA ARG A 228 2.85 -22.95 4.73
C ARG A 228 2.74 -22.15 6.01
N MET A 229 1.60 -21.53 6.20
CA MET A 229 1.21 -20.88 7.44
C MET A 229 0.44 -21.89 8.30
N THR A 230 1.02 -22.29 9.42
CA THR A 230 0.41 -23.22 10.37
C THR A 230 -0.43 -22.46 11.38
N GLY A 231 -1.71 -22.83 11.46
CA GLY A 231 -2.59 -22.33 12.50
C GLY A 231 -2.17 -22.92 13.85
N SER A 232 -2.08 -22.08 14.88
CA SER A 232 -1.87 -22.52 16.24
C SER A 232 -3.16 -23.15 16.79
N THR A 233 -3.45 -24.40 16.43
CA THR A 233 -4.39 -25.24 17.21
C THR A 233 -3.59 -26.21 18.07
N LEU A 234 -2.65 -25.69 18.87
CA LEU A 234 -1.88 -26.48 19.84
C LEU A 234 -1.66 -25.66 21.13
N SER A 235 -2.73 -25.36 21.87
CA SER A 235 -2.70 -25.17 23.33
C SER A 235 -4.11 -25.09 23.92
N SER A 236 -4.81 -26.22 24.00
CA SER A 236 -5.94 -26.44 24.92
C SER A 236 -6.19 -27.96 25.00
N GLY A 237 -5.21 -28.66 25.56
CA GLY A 237 -5.36 -30.02 26.04
C GLY A 237 -4.75 -30.06 27.42
N ASN A 238 -5.55 -29.71 28.42
CA ASN A 238 -5.25 -29.89 29.84
C ASN A 238 -6.10 -31.07 30.35
#